data_AF-D7FUQ5-F1
#
_entry.id   AF-D7FUQ5-F1
#
_cell.length_a   1.000
_cell.length_b   1.000
_cell.length_c   1.000
_cell.angle_alpha   90.00
_cell.angle_beta   90.00
_cell.angle_gamma   90.00
#
_symmetry.space_group_name_H-M   'P 1'
#
loop_
_entity.id
_entity.type
_entity.pdbx_description
1 polymer ?
#
loop_
_entity_poly.entity_id
_entity_poly.type
_entity_poly.pdbx_seq_one_letter_code
_entity_poly.pdbx_strand_id
1 'polypeptide(L)'
;MAPSPATADNSIIDAWTSVLLILGVATILGVNAVLLHATNRRANGRFVRPLLRIATGRPRARSASLTTELPLAGAVENNSTAMTSPMPPPATRADSEVWQAARTWVNWDPNEWTRAIVQGWIENGDLDSARRGLMGKRLAFGTSGLRGVMGPGFCRINDLVVIQTSQGLCRYLEKEGGEEFKSRGVVIGRDHRQQGGLSSAGFANLAASVFISRGFRVFLMDGTVATPLVAFGVSQTKACAGVMVTASHNPKKDNGYKVYWGNGSQIIPPHDAGIAASIARNLEPWQLYDPESAIAGPLCSDPTEHIVEEYFRGIAKGLCRRPEANARSGLEVVYSAMHGVGDSWAQRAFSCFSLPPYVSVRCQSEPDPEFPTVAFPNPEEQGALKEAMLLAEERGIDGAFNSFVCAKLWQARQESAHLLAVNSTGDLSRERLRTWSL
;
A
#
# COMPACT_ATOMS: atom_id res chain seq x y z
N MET A 1 59.74 25.38 14.24
CA MET A 1 59.15 24.35 13.36
C MET A 1 57.92 23.81 14.05
N ALA A 2 56.73 24.29 13.65
CA ALA A 2 55.47 23.76 14.14
C ALA A 2 55.07 22.55 13.26
N PRO A 3 54.57 21.44 13.84
CA PRO A 3 54.15 20.29 13.05
C PRO A 3 52.83 20.58 12.30
N SER A 4 52.76 20.03 11.10
CA SER A 4 51.64 20.12 10.14
C SER A 4 50.29 19.70 10.75
N PRO A 5 49.16 20.35 10.39
CA PRO A 5 47.85 19.86 10.74
C PRO A 5 47.60 18.53 10.04
N ALA A 6 47.11 17.56 10.81
CA ALA A 6 46.68 16.26 10.35
C ALA A 6 45.59 16.42 9.28
N THR A 7 45.73 15.65 8.20
CA THR A 7 44.71 15.44 7.18
C THR A 7 43.38 15.11 7.84
N ALA A 8 42.36 15.94 7.62
CA ALA A 8 40.99 15.60 7.96
C ALA A 8 40.63 14.29 7.26
N ASP A 9 40.18 13.32 8.05
CA ASP A 9 39.85 11.97 7.61
C ASP A 9 38.66 12.02 6.63
N ASN A 10 38.96 11.89 5.33
CA ASN A 10 37.97 11.92 4.24
C ASN A 10 36.89 10.82 4.37
N SER A 11 37.12 9.79 5.21
CA SER A 11 36.17 8.71 5.46
C SER A 11 34.87 9.18 6.15
N ILE A 12 34.94 10.24 6.95
CA ILE A 12 33.77 10.78 7.67
C ILE A 12 32.87 11.59 6.71
N ILE A 13 33.46 12.27 5.72
CA ILE A 13 32.70 13.06 4.73
C ILE A 13 31.98 12.15 3.72
N ASP A 14 32.56 11.00 3.39
CA ASP A 14 31.91 9.99 2.53
C ASP A 14 30.72 9.31 3.23
N ALA A 15 30.80 9.06 4.54
CA ALA A 15 29.71 8.46 5.32
C ALA A 15 28.42 9.33 5.32
N TRP A 16 28.56 10.66 5.46
CA TRP A 16 27.43 11.58 5.42
C TRP A 16 26.83 11.76 4.03
N THR A 17 27.66 11.66 2.99
CA THR A 17 27.19 11.72 1.60
C THR A 17 26.33 10.49 1.28
N SER A 18 26.72 9.31 1.76
CA SER A 18 25.95 8.06 1.63
C SER A 18 24.62 8.08 2.39
N VAL A 19 24.60 8.59 3.63
CA VAL A 19 23.35 8.72 4.42
C VAL A 19 22.35 9.67 3.73
N LEU A 20 22.83 10.78 3.17
CA LEU A 20 21.99 11.70 2.39
C LEU A 20 21.50 11.09 1.08
N LEU A 21 22.31 10.22 0.45
CA LEU A 21 21.94 9.49 -0.75
C LEU A 21 20.82 8.47 -0.49
N ILE A 22 20.94 7.73 0.61
CA ILE A 22 19.96 6.75 1.06
C ILE A 22 18.66 7.41 1.52
N LEU A 23 18.72 8.54 2.22
CA LEU A 23 17.53 9.34 2.55
C LEU A 23 16.88 9.94 1.29
N GLY A 24 17.68 10.25 0.26
CA GLY A 24 17.20 10.60 -1.08
C GLY A 24 16.43 9.45 -1.74
N VAL A 25 17.03 8.25 -1.81
CA VAL A 25 16.39 7.04 -2.36
C VAL A 25 15.13 6.64 -1.58
N ALA A 26 15.16 6.82 -0.26
CA ALA A 26 14.00 6.60 0.59
C ALA A 26 12.88 7.63 0.26
N THR A 27 13.21 8.92 0.15
CA THR A 27 12.25 9.95 -0.27
C THR A 27 11.68 9.68 -1.68
N ILE A 28 12.50 9.12 -2.59
CA ILE A 28 12.16 8.76 -3.97
C ILE A 28 11.19 7.58 -4.07
N LEU A 29 11.28 6.62 -3.15
CA LEU A 29 10.37 5.48 -3.14
C LEU A 29 9.10 5.76 -2.32
N GLY A 30 8.99 6.93 -1.70
CA GLY A 30 7.99 7.19 -0.67
C GLY A 30 8.25 6.29 0.54
N VAL A 31 9.48 6.33 1.06
CA VAL A 31 10.05 5.37 2.00
C VAL A 31 10.80 6.07 3.15
N ASN A 32 10.66 5.56 4.37
CA ASN A 32 11.54 5.70 5.52
C ASN A 32 12.49 4.52 5.42
N ALA A 33 13.76 4.77 5.10
CA ALA A 33 14.79 3.77 5.27
C ALA A 33 15.02 3.57 6.78
N VAL A 34 15.02 2.32 7.24
CA VAL A 34 15.47 2.01 8.60
C VAL A 34 16.98 1.83 8.53
N LEU A 35 17.71 2.90 8.83
CA LEU A 35 19.14 2.82 9.10
C LEU A 35 19.33 2.31 10.53
N LEU A 36 19.70 1.04 10.69
CA LEU A 36 20.21 0.53 11.96
C LEU A 36 21.66 0.99 12.09
N HIS A 37 21.92 1.96 12.96
CA HIS A 37 23.27 2.39 13.29
C HIS A 37 23.72 1.70 14.58
N ALA A 38 24.70 0.81 14.49
CA ALA A 38 25.41 0.27 15.64
C ALA A 38 26.89 0.68 15.56
N THR A 39 27.33 1.60 16.42
CA THR A 39 28.74 1.95 16.53
C THR A 39 29.49 0.86 17.29
N ASN A 40 30.32 0.08 16.61
CA ASN A 40 31.39 -0.67 17.28
C ASN A 40 32.73 -0.03 16.95
N ARG A 41 33.35 0.62 17.95
CA ARG A 41 34.78 0.97 17.88
C ARG A 41 35.57 -0.34 17.88
N ARG A 42 36.34 -0.59 16.83
CA ARG A 42 37.39 -1.61 16.85
C ARG A 42 38.45 -1.18 17.87
N ALA A 43 38.49 -1.83 19.01
CA ALA A 43 39.66 -1.88 19.87
C ALA A 43 39.93 -3.35 20.24
N ASN A 44 41.03 -3.89 19.69
CA ASN A 44 41.71 -5.10 20.15
C ASN A 44 40.93 -6.43 20.20
N GLY A 45 40.43 -6.88 19.04
CA GLY A 45 40.45 -8.32 18.70
C GLY A 45 39.74 -9.31 19.63
N ARG A 46 38.69 -8.92 20.35
CA ARG A 46 37.81 -9.85 21.08
C ARG A 46 36.34 -9.56 20.84
N PHE A 47 35.61 -10.59 20.39
CA PHE A 47 34.15 -10.58 20.33
C PHE A 47 33.58 -10.48 21.75
N VAL A 48 32.86 -9.40 22.04
CA VAL A 48 31.97 -9.33 23.20
C VAL A 48 30.54 -9.43 22.66
N ARG A 49 29.87 -10.55 22.97
CA ARG A 49 28.43 -10.72 22.71
C ARG A 49 27.64 -9.66 23.50
N PRO A 50 26.69 -8.92 22.92
CA PRO A 50 25.74 -8.15 23.70
C PRO A 50 24.76 -9.12 24.38
N LEU A 51 24.73 -9.10 25.71
CA LEU A 51 23.66 -9.71 26.50
C LEU A 51 22.41 -8.83 26.38
N LEU A 52 21.46 -9.25 25.55
CA LEU A 52 20.13 -8.65 25.51
C LEU A 52 19.34 -9.15 26.74
N ARG A 53 19.32 -8.39 27.83
CA ARG A 53 18.41 -8.63 28.97
C ARG A 53 17.15 -7.80 28.77
N ILE A 54 16.05 -8.45 28.39
CA ILE A 54 14.72 -7.83 28.34
C ILE A 54 13.93 -8.28 29.57
N ALA A 55 13.47 -7.30 30.36
CA ALA A 55 12.56 -7.53 31.48
C ALA A 55 11.20 -8.01 30.94
N THR A 56 10.76 -9.18 31.38
CA THR A 56 9.54 -9.84 30.92
C THR A 56 8.34 -9.40 31.77
N GLY A 57 7.45 -8.58 31.19
CA GLY A 57 6.09 -8.41 31.68
C GLY A 57 5.14 -9.28 30.86
N ARG A 58 4.64 -10.39 31.44
CA ARG A 58 3.62 -11.25 30.81
C ARG A 58 2.22 -10.61 30.90
N PRO A 59 1.42 -10.65 29.84
CA PRO A 59 -0.02 -10.84 29.94
C PRO A 59 -0.37 -12.28 29.54
N ARG A 60 -1.22 -12.93 30.36
CA ARG A 60 -1.83 -14.23 30.06
C ARG A 60 -2.88 -14.07 28.94
N ALA A 61 -2.70 -14.77 27.83
CA ALA A 61 -3.78 -15.05 26.87
C ALA A 61 -4.06 -16.55 26.89
N ARG A 62 -5.31 -16.93 27.18
CA ARG A 62 -5.80 -18.31 27.03
C ARG A 62 -6.14 -18.54 25.56
N SER A 63 -5.53 -19.56 24.97
CA SER A 63 -5.86 -20.09 23.65
C SER A 63 -7.11 -20.96 23.73
N ALA A 64 -7.99 -20.83 22.74
CA ALA A 64 -8.91 -21.87 22.33
C ALA A 64 -8.79 -21.99 20.81
N SER A 65 -8.13 -23.07 20.36
CA SER A 65 -7.99 -23.45 18.97
C SER A 65 -9.26 -24.19 18.52
N LEU A 66 -9.90 -23.72 17.45
CA LEU A 66 -10.83 -24.52 16.66
C LEU A 66 -10.40 -24.40 15.20
N THR A 67 -9.69 -25.43 14.75
CA THR A 67 -9.41 -25.72 13.34
C THR A 67 -10.66 -26.31 12.72
N THR A 68 -11.16 -25.69 11.65
CA THR A 68 -12.09 -26.34 10.70
C THR A 68 -11.52 -26.13 9.31
N GLU A 69 -11.11 -27.25 8.70
CA GLU A 69 -10.69 -27.33 7.30
C GLU A 69 -11.91 -27.16 6.39
N LEU A 70 -11.77 -26.37 5.32
CA LEU A 70 -12.76 -26.22 4.26
C LEU A 70 -12.34 -27.10 3.07
N PRO A 71 -13.27 -27.83 2.43
CA PRO A 71 -12.93 -28.72 1.32
C PRO A 71 -12.70 -27.95 0.01
N LEU A 72 -11.76 -28.47 -0.79
CA LEU A 72 -11.41 -28.03 -2.14
C LEU A 72 -12.57 -28.23 -3.11
N ALA A 73 -12.81 -27.23 -3.96
CA ALA A 73 -13.86 -27.20 -4.96
C ALA A 73 -13.58 -28.14 -6.14
N GLY A 74 -14.54 -29.01 -6.45
CA GLY A 74 -14.67 -29.69 -7.74
C GLY A 74 -15.48 -28.83 -8.72
N ALA A 75 -15.15 -28.93 -10.00
CA ALA A 75 -15.75 -28.18 -11.09
C ALA A 75 -17.28 -28.35 -11.17
N VAL A 76 -18.00 -27.24 -11.42
CA VAL A 76 -19.45 -27.24 -11.66
C VAL A 76 -19.73 -26.57 -13.01
N GLU A 77 -20.43 -27.30 -13.88
CA GLU A 77 -20.95 -26.83 -15.16
C GLU A 77 -22.07 -25.80 -14.99
N ASN A 78 -22.09 -24.82 -15.90
CA ASN A 78 -23.09 -23.77 -16.00
C ASN A 78 -24.50 -24.34 -16.24
N ASN A 79 -25.44 -23.99 -15.36
CA ASN A 79 -26.85 -23.97 -15.73
C ASN A 79 -27.55 -22.75 -15.11
N SER A 80 -28.00 -21.86 -15.99
CA SER A 80 -28.80 -20.70 -15.66
C SER A 80 -30.25 -21.12 -15.42
N THR A 81 -30.67 -21.17 -14.15
CA THR A 81 -32.09 -21.20 -13.78
C THR A 81 -32.26 -20.43 -12.48
N ALA A 82 -33.04 -19.34 -12.54
CA ALA A 82 -33.53 -18.66 -11.35
C ALA A 82 -34.33 -19.67 -10.52
N MET A 83 -33.80 -20.07 -9.35
CA MET A 83 -34.47 -20.99 -8.44
C MET A 83 -34.73 -20.35 -7.08
N THR A 84 -36.02 -20.24 -6.79
CA THR A 84 -36.64 -19.98 -5.49
C THR A 84 -36.54 -21.23 -4.61
N SER A 85 -35.48 -21.37 -3.80
CA SER A 85 -35.47 -22.34 -2.70
C SER A 85 -36.27 -21.82 -1.51
N PRO A 86 -37.10 -22.65 -0.83
CA PRO A 86 -37.89 -22.22 0.31
C PRO A 86 -37.01 -22.05 1.57
N MET A 87 -37.13 -20.89 2.20
CA MET A 87 -36.39 -20.48 3.40
C MET A 87 -36.80 -21.25 4.66
N PRO A 88 -35.90 -21.42 5.64
CA PRO A 88 -36.30 -21.64 7.02
C PRO A 88 -37.08 -20.40 7.52
N PRO A 89 -38.22 -20.57 8.24
CA PRO A 89 -39.03 -19.44 8.70
C PRO A 89 -38.22 -18.55 9.68
N PRO A 90 -38.26 -17.21 9.55
CA PRO A 90 -37.54 -16.32 10.46
C PRO A 90 -38.14 -16.40 11.86
N ALA A 91 -37.30 -16.71 12.86
CA ALA A 91 -37.73 -16.84 14.26
C ALA A 91 -38.09 -15.50 14.91
N THR A 92 -37.53 -14.39 14.42
CA THR A 92 -37.77 -13.03 14.92
C THR A 92 -37.76 -11.98 13.80
N ARG A 93 -38.30 -10.78 14.09
CA ARG A 93 -38.22 -9.61 13.17
C ARG A 93 -36.78 -9.25 12.81
N ALA A 94 -35.85 -9.33 13.78
CA ALA A 94 -34.43 -9.04 13.55
C ALA A 94 -33.80 -10.03 12.54
N ASP A 95 -34.20 -11.30 12.57
CA ASP A 95 -33.70 -12.31 11.62
C ASP A 95 -34.25 -12.06 10.21
N SER A 96 -35.48 -11.56 10.10
CA SER A 96 -36.05 -11.13 8.82
C SER A 96 -35.24 -10.01 8.16
N GLU A 97 -34.79 -9.02 8.96
CA GLU A 97 -33.95 -7.91 8.49
C GLU A 97 -32.58 -8.40 7.99
N VAL A 98 -31.96 -9.35 8.70
CA VAL A 98 -30.69 -9.98 8.26
C VAL A 98 -30.86 -10.65 6.89
N TRP A 99 -31.92 -11.44 6.70
CA TRP A 99 -32.15 -12.13 5.43
C TRP A 99 -32.54 -11.18 4.29
N GLN A 100 -33.22 -10.08 4.60
CA GLN A 100 -33.46 -9.02 3.61
C GLN A 100 -32.17 -8.34 3.17
N ALA A 101 -31.27 -8.05 4.11
CA ALA A 101 -29.95 -7.51 3.80
C ALA A 101 -29.12 -8.51 2.95
N ALA A 102 -29.20 -9.81 3.25
CA ALA A 102 -28.50 -10.84 2.49
C ALA A 102 -28.98 -10.92 1.04
N ARG A 103 -30.29 -10.95 0.81
CA ARG A 103 -30.87 -10.93 -0.54
C ARG A 103 -30.50 -9.67 -1.31
N THR A 104 -30.57 -8.52 -0.65
CA THR A 104 -30.18 -7.23 -1.25
C THR A 104 -28.71 -7.27 -1.67
N TRP A 105 -27.84 -7.76 -0.79
CA TRP A 105 -26.42 -7.86 -1.06
C TRP A 105 -26.11 -8.83 -2.22
N VAL A 106 -26.75 -10.00 -2.26
CA VAL A 106 -26.62 -10.97 -3.36
C VAL A 106 -27.04 -10.37 -4.71
N ASN A 107 -28.10 -9.56 -4.72
CA ASN A 107 -28.56 -8.89 -5.93
C ASN A 107 -27.63 -7.76 -6.39
N TRP A 108 -26.92 -7.12 -5.45
CA TRP A 108 -26.05 -5.98 -5.74
C TRP A 108 -24.60 -6.38 -6.04
N ASP A 109 -24.11 -7.47 -5.47
CA ASP A 109 -22.70 -7.86 -5.60
C ASP A 109 -22.42 -8.49 -6.98
N PRO A 110 -21.55 -7.89 -7.80
CA PRO A 110 -21.25 -8.43 -9.13
C PRO A 110 -20.35 -9.66 -9.05
N ASN A 111 -19.59 -9.83 -7.96
CA ASN A 111 -18.56 -10.86 -7.84
C ASN A 111 -19.17 -12.22 -7.53
N GLU A 112 -18.96 -13.19 -8.43
CA GLU A 112 -19.56 -14.52 -8.29
C GLU A 112 -19.08 -15.26 -7.03
N TRP A 113 -17.81 -15.10 -6.66
CA TRP A 113 -17.22 -15.80 -5.51
C TRP A 113 -17.80 -15.29 -4.20
N THR A 114 -17.85 -13.97 -3.98
CA THR A 114 -18.47 -13.44 -2.75
C THR A 114 -20.00 -13.60 -2.75
N ARG A 115 -20.66 -13.51 -3.92
CA ARG A 115 -22.09 -13.81 -4.08
C ARG A 115 -22.43 -15.24 -3.66
N ALA A 116 -21.66 -16.22 -4.12
CA ALA A 116 -21.85 -17.62 -3.75
C ALA A 116 -21.70 -17.85 -2.24
N ILE A 117 -20.78 -17.15 -1.56
CA ILE A 117 -20.61 -17.29 -0.10
C ILE A 117 -21.86 -16.79 0.64
N VAL A 118 -22.40 -15.62 0.29
CA VAL A 118 -23.58 -15.07 0.95
C VAL A 118 -24.83 -15.86 0.60
N GLN A 119 -24.95 -16.34 -0.64
CA GLN A 119 -26.00 -17.26 -1.05
C GLN A 119 -25.97 -18.55 -0.22
N GLY A 120 -24.79 -19.10 0.03
CA GLY A 120 -24.60 -20.24 0.91
C GLY A 120 -25.02 -19.97 2.36
N TRP A 121 -24.88 -18.74 2.88
CA TRP A 121 -25.41 -18.39 4.20
C TRP A 121 -26.95 -18.46 4.23
N ILE A 122 -27.61 -18.01 3.15
CA ILE A 122 -29.07 -18.05 3.01
C ILE A 122 -29.56 -19.49 2.95
N GLU A 123 -28.98 -20.30 2.07
CA GLU A 123 -29.40 -21.69 1.82
C GLU A 123 -29.21 -22.59 3.04
N ASN A 124 -28.11 -22.40 3.78
CA ASN A 124 -27.81 -23.18 4.99
C ASN A 124 -28.46 -22.60 6.25
N GLY A 125 -29.15 -21.46 6.17
CA GLY A 125 -29.70 -20.77 7.34
C GLY A 125 -28.62 -20.31 8.34
N ASP A 126 -27.40 -20.01 7.89
CA ASP A 126 -26.31 -19.50 8.72
C ASP A 126 -26.52 -18.01 9.07
N LEU A 127 -27.48 -17.80 9.97
CA LEU A 127 -27.88 -16.48 10.46
C LEU A 127 -26.72 -15.72 11.12
N ASP A 128 -25.81 -16.43 11.76
CA ASP A 128 -24.67 -15.86 12.49
C ASP A 128 -23.66 -15.22 11.53
N SER A 129 -23.29 -15.93 10.46
CA SER A 129 -22.41 -15.38 9.43
C SER A 129 -23.07 -14.24 8.66
N ALA A 130 -24.35 -14.40 8.29
CA ALA A 130 -25.12 -13.34 7.64
C ALA A 130 -25.19 -12.08 8.52
N ARG A 131 -25.52 -12.22 9.81
CA ARG A 131 -25.59 -11.09 10.75
C ARG A 131 -24.23 -10.40 10.91
N ARG A 132 -23.14 -11.16 11.07
CA ARG A 132 -21.78 -10.57 11.20
C ARG A 132 -21.34 -9.85 9.93
N GLY A 133 -21.59 -10.42 8.75
CA GLY A 133 -21.14 -9.87 7.47
C GLY A 133 -21.95 -8.67 7.00
N LEU A 134 -23.27 -8.69 7.20
CA LEU A 134 -24.21 -7.77 6.56
C LEU A 134 -24.79 -6.73 7.51
N MET A 135 -24.95 -7.07 8.80
CA MET A 135 -25.45 -6.14 9.82
C MET A 135 -24.33 -5.58 10.72
N GLY A 136 -23.09 -6.04 10.50
CA GLY A 136 -21.92 -5.50 11.18
C GLY A 136 -21.65 -4.04 10.81
N LYS A 137 -20.75 -3.39 11.57
CA LYS A 137 -20.32 -2.02 11.27
C LYS A 137 -19.70 -1.98 9.87
N ARG A 138 -20.29 -1.18 8.98
CA ARG A 138 -19.78 -0.94 7.63
C ARG A 138 -18.34 -0.43 7.68
N LEU A 139 -17.54 -0.82 6.69
CA LEU A 139 -16.20 -0.30 6.49
C LEU A 139 -16.23 1.23 6.36
N ALA A 140 -15.59 1.93 7.29
CA ALA A 140 -15.64 3.39 7.35
C ALA A 140 -14.59 4.01 6.43
N PHE A 141 -15.01 4.99 5.62
CA PHE A 141 -14.11 5.82 4.82
C PHE A 141 -13.60 7.00 5.66
N GLY A 142 -12.30 7.28 5.58
CA GLY A 142 -11.69 8.44 6.25
C GLY A 142 -10.50 9.00 5.47
N THR A 143 -9.64 9.76 6.16
CA THR A 143 -8.46 10.43 5.59
C THR A 143 -7.55 9.47 4.80
N SER A 144 -7.37 8.23 5.26
CA SER A 144 -6.59 7.19 4.56
C SER A 144 -7.42 6.28 3.65
N GLY A 145 -8.64 6.69 3.33
CA GLY A 145 -9.57 5.95 2.49
C GLY A 145 -10.18 4.75 3.21
N LEU A 146 -10.36 3.64 2.48
CA LEU A 146 -10.80 2.35 3.04
C LEU A 146 -9.62 1.42 3.27
N ARG A 147 -9.67 0.64 4.36
CA ARG A 147 -8.81 -0.53 4.57
C ARG A 147 -9.58 -1.59 5.34
N GLY A 148 -9.51 -2.83 4.88
CA GLY A 148 -10.12 -3.95 5.57
C GLY A 148 -9.76 -5.29 4.96
N VAL A 149 -10.12 -6.35 5.67
CA VAL A 149 -9.98 -7.74 5.18
C VAL A 149 -10.86 -7.92 3.94
N MET A 150 -10.34 -8.56 2.91
CA MET A 150 -11.12 -8.96 1.74
C MET A 150 -12.17 -10.01 2.10
N GLY A 151 -13.37 -9.90 1.54
CA GLY A 151 -14.43 -10.91 1.70
C GLY A 151 -15.85 -10.33 1.62
N PRO A 152 -16.88 -11.18 1.81
CA PRO A 152 -18.28 -10.81 1.62
C PRO A 152 -18.80 -9.87 2.71
N GLY A 153 -19.89 -9.15 2.39
CA GLY A 153 -20.60 -8.26 3.31
C GLY A 153 -20.14 -6.80 3.26
N PHE A 154 -20.66 -5.95 4.15
CA PHE A 154 -20.39 -4.51 4.16
C PHE A 154 -19.26 -4.09 5.12
N CYS A 155 -18.83 -4.99 6.01
CA CYS A 155 -17.74 -4.77 6.97
C CYS A 155 -16.35 -5.12 6.42
N ARG A 156 -16.29 -5.60 5.17
CA ARG A 156 -15.09 -6.05 4.46
C ARG A 156 -14.92 -5.30 3.15
N ILE A 157 -13.72 -5.34 2.57
CA ILE A 157 -13.52 -4.80 1.23
C ILE A 157 -13.82 -5.89 0.18
N ASN A 158 -14.57 -5.52 -0.85
CA ASN A 158 -14.99 -6.37 -1.97
C ASN A 158 -15.45 -5.47 -3.13
N ASP A 159 -15.81 -6.08 -4.24
CA ASP A 159 -16.23 -5.40 -5.47
C ASP A 159 -17.39 -4.43 -5.23
N LEU A 160 -18.45 -4.87 -4.51
CA LEU A 160 -19.58 -4.00 -4.18
C LEU A 160 -19.18 -2.79 -3.34
N VAL A 161 -18.34 -2.96 -2.32
CA VAL A 161 -17.87 -1.84 -1.49
C VAL A 161 -16.99 -0.88 -2.30
N VAL A 162 -16.18 -1.37 -3.22
CA VAL A 162 -15.36 -0.54 -4.13
C VAL A 162 -16.23 0.23 -5.12
N ILE A 163 -17.28 -0.38 -5.66
CA ILE A 163 -18.29 0.31 -6.48
C ILE A 163 -18.91 1.44 -5.68
N GLN A 164 -19.47 1.14 -4.50
CA GLN A 164 -20.14 2.13 -3.65
C GLN A 164 -19.23 3.29 -3.26
N THR A 165 -17.96 3.01 -2.96
CA THR A 165 -16.96 4.04 -2.66
C THR A 165 -16.66 4.90 -3.88
N SER A 166 -16.49 4.29 -5.05
CA SER A 166 -16.23 5.02 -6.31
C SER A 166 -17.43 5.86 -6.73
N GLN A 167 -18.66 5.38 -6.50
CA GLN A 167 -19.90 6.13 -6.73
C GLN A 167 -19.97 7.37 -5.83
N GLY A 168 -19.67 7.21 -4.54
CA GLY A 168 -19.61 8.32 -3.61
C GLY A 168 -18.54 9.35 -3.99
N LEU A 169 -17.36 8.89 -4.42
CA LEU A 169 -16.29 9.76 -4.89
C LEU A 169 -16.68 10.50 -6.17
N CYS A 170 -17.30 9.84 -7.16
CA CYS A 170 -17.84 10.47 -8.36
C CYS A 170 -18.80 11.60 -8.01
N ARG A 171 -19.78 11.36 -7.12
CA ARG A 171 -20.75 12.40 -6.71
C ARG A 171 -20.08 13.57 -6.00
N TYR A 172 -19.07 13.28 -5.19
CA TYR A 172 -18.32 14.33 -4.52
C TYR A 172 -17.54 15.19 -5.53
N LEU A 173 -16.84 14.57 -6.48
CA LEU A 173 -16.11 15.29 -7.54
C LEU A 173 -17.05 16.09 -8.46
N GLU A 174 -18.21 15.52 -8.83
CA GLU A 174 -19.24 16.23 -9.61
C GLU A 174 -19.71 17.49 -8.88
N LYS A 175 -19.87 17.43 -7.55
CA LYS A 175 -20.27 18.60 -6.75
C LYS A 175 -19.18 19.66 -6.68
N GLU A 176 -17.92 19.25 -6.52
CA GLU A 176 -16.80 20.19 -6.31
C GLU A 176 -16.33 20.87 -7.61
N GLY A 177 -16.39 20.18 -8.76
CA GLY A 177 -15.87 20.72 -10.03
C GLY A 177 -16.64 20.36 -11.30
N GLY A 178 -17.75 19.61 -11.20
CA GLY A 178 -18.63 19.32 -12.33
C GLY A 178 -17.92 18.77 -13.58
N GLU A 179 -18.21 19.35 -14.74
CA GLU A 179 -17.64 18.95 -16.03
C GLU A 179 -16.13 19.22 -16.13
N GLU A 180 -15.60 20.21 -15.41
CA GLU A 180 -14.15 20.48 -15.40
C GLU A 180 -13.39 19.31 -14.76
N PHE A 181 -13.87 18.79 -13.62
CA PHE A 181 -13.29 17.61 -12.98
C PHE A 181 -13.44 16.35 -13.82
N LYS A 182 -14.57 16.18 -14.52
CA LYS A 182 -14.72 15.06 -15.48
C LYS A 182 -13.70 15.11 -16.60
N SER A 183 -13.48 16.29 -17.18
CA SER A 183 -12.52 16.49 -18.26
C SER A 183 -11.06 16.29 -17.80
N ARG A 184 -10.73 16.68 -16.57
CA ARG A 184 -9.42 16.44 -15.96
C ARG A 184 -9.22 14.98 -15.59
N GLY A 185 -10.28 14.28 -15.21
CA GLY A 185 -10.26 12.85 -14.97
C GLY A 185 -9.60 12.45 -13.65
N VAL A 186 -9.41 11.13 -13.50
CA VAL A 186 -8.89 10.48 -12.30
C VAL A 186 -7.77 9.52 -12.67
N VAL A 187 -6.66 9.53 -11.92
CA VAL A 187 -5.57 8.54 -12.05
C VAL A 187 -5.85 7.36 -11.14
N ILE A 188 -5.76 6.13 -11.64
CA ILE A 188 -6.02 4.92 -10.86
C ILE A 188 -4.82 4.00 -10.97
N GLY A 189 -4.29 3.56 -9.82
CA GLY A 189 -3.22 2.57 -9.74
C GLY A 189 -3.50 1.54 -8.65
N ARG A 190 -2.74 0.45 -8.66
CA ARG A 190 -2.98 -0.70 -7.79
C ARG A 190 -1.71 -1.45 -7.41
N ASP A 191 -1.76 -2.16 -6.29
CA ASP A 191 -0.75 -3.15 -5.91
C ASP A 191 -1.11 -4.58 -6.39
N HIS A 192 -0.48 -5.61 -5.84
CA HIS A 192 -0.63 -7.00 -6.29
C HIS A 192 -1.53 -7.87 -5.40
N ARG A 193 -2.24 -7.31 -4.42
CA ARG A 193 -3.00 -8.12 -3.43
C ARG A 193 -4.15 -8.89 -4.06
N GLN A 194 -4.37 -10.11 -3.58
CA GLN A 194 -5.45 -10.99 -4.00
C GLN A 194 -5.90 -11.89 -2.84
N GLN A 195 -7.20 -12.22 -2.80
CA GLN A 195 -7.74 -13.26 -1.93
C GLN A 195 -9.01 -13.85 -2.53
N GLY A 196 -9.00 -15.17 -2.79
CA GLY A 196 -10.14 -15.84 -3.43
C GLY A 196 -10.46 -15.21 -4.78
N GLY A 197 -11.73 -14.85 -5.00
CA GLY A 197 -12.19 -14.15 -6.21
C GLY A 197 -12.02 -12.63 -6.19
N LEU A 198 -11.28 -12.05 -5.24
CA LEU A 198 -11.08 -10.60 -5.11
C LEU A 198 -9.62 -10.22 -5.33
N SER A 199 -9.35 -9.13 -6.06
CA SER A 199 -7.98 -8.67 -6.33
C SER A 199 -7.88 -7.15 -6.47
N SER A 200 -6.69 -6.61 -6.21
CA SER A 200 -6.40 -5.19 -6.45
C SER A 200 -6.64 -4.77 -7.91
N ALA A 201 -6.37 -5.66 -8.86
CA ALA A 201 -6.64 -5.43 -10.28
C ALA A 201 -8.15 -5.32 -10.55
N GLY A 202 -8.96 -6.26 -10.03
CA GLY A 202 -10.42 -6.22 -10.16
C GLY A 202 -11.02 -4.94 -9.56
N PHE A 203 -10.56 -4.56 -8.36
CA PHE A 203 -10.99 -3.33 -7.70
C PHE A 203 -10.64 -2.07 -8.51
N ALA A 204 -9.44 -2.01 -9.12
CA ALA A 204 -9.02 -0.87 -9.94
C ALA A 204 -9.88 -0.75 -11.21
N ASN A 205 -10.14 -1.86 -11.89
CA ASN A 205 -10.96 -1.90 -13.10
C ASN A 205 -12.43 -1.53 -12.81
N LEU A 206 -12.98 -2.00 -11.68
CA LEU A 206 -14.31 -1.62 -11.23
C LEU A 206 -14.40 -0.13 -10.89
N ALA A 207 -13.41 0.41 -10.16
CA ALA A 207 -13.34 1.83 -9.88
C ALA A 207 -13.31 2.65 -11.19
N ALA A 208 -12.47 2.26 -12.16
CA ALA A 208 -12.42 2.89 -13.47
C ALA A 208 -13.79 2.86 -14.18
N SER A 209 -14.46 1.71 -14.21
CA SER A 209 -15.79 1.55 -14.83
C SER A 209 -16.84 2.50 -14.22
N VAL A 210 -16.81 2.70 -12.89
CA VAL A 210 -17.71 3.63 -12.20
C VAL A 210 -17.44 5.09 -12.59
N PHE A 211 -16.19 5.50 -12.70
CA PHE A 211 -15.85 6.86 -13.16
C PHE A 211 -16.27 7.09 -14.62
N ILE A 212 -15.99 6.11 -15.49
CA ILE A 212 -16.31 6.16 -16.91
C ILE A 212 -17.83 6.24 -17.13
N SER A 213 -18.65 5.51 -16.36
CA SER A 213 -20.11 5.58 -16.46
C SER A 213 -20.69 6.95 -16.14
N ARG A 214 -19.92 7.81 -15.45
CA ARG A 214 -20.26 9.19 -15.13
C ARG A 214 -19.57 10.22 -16.03
N GLY A 215 -18.87 9.76 -17.07
CA GLY A 215 -18.21 10.62 -18.06
C GLY A 215 -16.87 11.19 -17.60
N PHE A 216 -16.28 10.69 -16.52
CA PHE A 216 -14.92 11.07 -16.15
C PHE A 216 -13.92 10.42 -17.10
N ARG A 217 -12.90 11.18 -17.50
CA ARG A 217 -11.68 10.57 -18.05
C ARG A 217 -10.99 9.75 -16.97
N VAL A 218 -10.43 8.60 -17.35
CA VAL A 218 -9.68 7.73 -16.47
C VAL A 218 -8.30 7.47 -17.05
N PHE A 219 -7.30 7.70 -16.21
CA PHE A 219 -5.91 7.36 -16.45
C PHE A 219 -5.61 6.09 -15.63
N LEU A 220 -5.86 4.93 -16.20
CA LEU A 220 -5.68 3.65 -15.53
C LEU A 220 -4.24 3.18 -15.75
N MET A 221 -3.45 3.15 -14.68
CA MET A 221 -2.07 2.69 -14.75
C MET A 221 -2.02 1.17 -14.87
N ASP A 222 -1.28 0.67 -15.84
CA ASP A 222 -1.06 -0.74 -16.09
C ASP A 222 -0.13 -1.38 -15.04
N GLY A 223 -0.31 -2.68 -14.82
CA GLY A 223 0.53 -3.44 -13.92
C GLY A 223 0.41 -3.03 -12.45
N THR A 224 1.39 -3.45 -11.65
CA THR A 224 1.54 -3.02 -10.25
C THR A 224 2.31 -1.71 -10.23
N VAL A 225 1.85 -0.73 -9.45
CA VAL A 225 2.53 0.58 -9.36
C VAL A 225 2.86 0.95 -7.93
N ALA A 226 4.00 1.63 -7.75
CA ALA A 226 4.33 2.24 -6.47
C ALA A 226 3.33 3.37 -6.17
N THR A 227 2.87 3.45 -4.93
CA THR A 227 1.91 4.48 -4.48
C THR A 227 2.31 5.93 -4.86
N PRO A 228 3.59 6.35 -4.77
CA PRO A 228 3.99 7.71 -5.19
C PRO A 228 3.76 8.01 -6.67
N LEU A 229 3.76 7.00 -7.55
CA LEU A 229 3.52 7.20 -8.98
C LEU A 229 2.08 7.63 -9.26
N VAL A 230 1.11 7.16 -8.48
CA VAL A 230 -0.29 7.63 -8.59
C VAL A 230 -0.39 9.10 -8.18
N ALA A 231 0.18 9.45 -7.02
CA ALA A 231 0.21 10.83 -6.52
C ALA A 231 0.90 11.79 -7.51
N PHE A 232 2.06 11.39 -8.04
CA PHE A 232 2.77 12.15 -9.07
C PHE A 232 1.98 12.21 -10.39
N GLY A 233 1.36 11.09 -10.78
CA GLY A 233 0.52 10.97 -11.95
C GLY A 233 -0.64 11.97 -11.95
N VAL A 234 -1.25 12.22 -10.78
CA VAL A 234 -2.30 13.26 -10.64
C VAL A 234 -1.75 14.63 -11.04
N SER A 235 -0.58 14.99 -10.54
CA SER A 235 0.06 16.27 -10.87
C SER A 235 0.47 16.34 -12.35
N GLN A 236 1.02 15.26 -12.92
CA GLN A 236 1.46 15.23 -14.32
C GLN A 236 0.31 15.32 -15.31
N THR A 237 -0.76 14.58 -15.07
CA THR A 237 -1.95 14.57 -15.92
C THR A 237 -2.90 15.72 -15.64
N LYS A 238 -2.63 16.49 -14.56
CA LYS A 238 -3.54 17.50 -14.00
C LYS A 238 -4.90 16.92 -13.65
N ALA A 239 -4.97 15.64 -13.27
CA ALA A 239 -6.20 14.99 -12.85
C ALA A 239 -6.84 15.71 -11.64
N CYS A 240 -8.15 15.53 -11.45
CA CYS A 240 -8.85 16.09 -10.30
C CYS A 240 -8.68 15.24 -9.03
N ALA A 241 -8.36 13.95 -9.18
CA ALA A 241 -8.11 13.03 -8.09
C ALA A 241 -7.24 11.85 -8.54
N GLY A 242 -6.71 11.12 -7.56
CA GLY A 242 -6.04 9.85 -7.75
C GLY A 242 -6.61 8.78 -6.81
N VAL A 243 -6.65 7.52 -7.27
CA VAL A 243 -7.07 6.35 -6.50
C VAL A 243 -5.93 5.34 -6.50
N MET A 244 -5.49 4.92 -5.30
CA MET A 244 -4.54 3.83 -5.16
C MET A 244 -5.21 2.66 -4.43
N VAL A 245 -5.36 1.54 -5.12
CA VAL A 245 -5.86 0.29 -4.54
C VAL A 245 -4.72 -0.44 -3.85
N THR A 246 -4.70 -0.39 -2.52
CA THR A 246 -3.67 -1.02 -1.68
C THR A 246 -4.03 -0.95 -0.20
N ALA A 247 -3.71 -2.01 0.56
CA ALA A 247 -3.65 -1.95 2.02
C ALA A 247 -2.24 -1.63 2.57
N SER A 248 -1.33 -1.15 1.73
CA SER A 248 0.05 -0.80 2.13
C SER A 248 0.78 -2.01 2.72
N HIS A 249 1.15 -1.97 4.01
CA HIS A 249 1.90 -3.02 4.70
C HIS A 249 1.01 -3.98 5.51
N ASN A 250 -0.31 -3.84 5.45
CA ASN A 250 -1.22 -4.71 6.17
C ASN A 250 -1.03 -6.19 5.78
N PRO A 251 -1.51 -7.15 6.59
CA PRO A 251 -1.48 -8.57 6.25
C PRO A 251 -2.06 -8.86 4.87
N LYS A 252 -1.65 -9.98 4.25
CA LYS A 252 -2.02 -10.34 2.86
C LYS A 252 -3.52 -10.34 2.57
N LYS A 253 -4.33 -10.68 3.58
CA LYS A 253 -5.78 -10.77 3.50
C LYS A 253 -6.47 -9.41 3.38
N ASP A 254 -5.77 -8.32 3.69
CA ASP A 254 -6.31 -6.97 3.64
C ASP A 254 -6.09 -6.34 2.27
N ASN A 255 -7.03 -5.49 1.87
CA ASN A 255 -6.87 -4.56 0.76
C ASN A 255 -7.44 -3.17 1.14
N GLY A 256 -7.29 -2.18 0.27
CA GLY A 256 -7.69 -0.82 0.55
C GLY A 256 -7.91 0.03 -0.68
N TYR A 257 -8.45 1.22 -0.46
CA TYR A 257 -8.78 2.22 -1.48
C TYR A 257 -8.39 3.58 -0.93
N LYS A 258 -7.25 4.12 -1.38
CA LYS A 258 -6.74 5.44 -0.96
C LYS A 258 -7.10 6.50 -1.99
N VAL A 259 -7.34 7.72 -1.55
CA VAL A 259 -7.68 8.85 -2.43
C VAL A 259 -6.67 9.98 -2.27
N TYR A 260 -6.22 10.50 -3.40
CA TYR A 260 -5.41 11.70 -3.55
C TYR A 260 -6.26 12.78 -4.21
N TRP A 261 -6.13 14.02 -3.76
CA TRP A 261 -6.81 15.16 -4.38
C TRP A 261 -6.02 15.69 -5.59
N GLY A 262 -6.57 16.67 -6.30
CA GLY A 262 -5.98 17.22 -7.54
C GLY A 262 -4.60 17.88 -7.38
N ASN A 263 -4.10 18.02 -6.15
CA ASN A 263 -2.73 18.45 -5.85
C ASN A 263 -1.76 17.26 -5.62
N GLY A 264 -2.20 16.03 -5.90
CA GLY A 264 -1.42 14.80 -5.68
C GLY A 264 -1.23 14.43 -4.20
N SER A 265 -1.89 15.12 -3.27
CA SER A 265 -1.78 14.84 -1.83
C SER A 265 -2.97 14.02 -1.34
N GLN A 266 -2.75 13.21 -0.30
CA GLN A 266 -3.82 12.47 0.37
C GLN A 266 -4.87 13.44 0.89
N ILE A 267 -6.13 13.04 0.75
CA ILE A 267 -7.26 13.81 1.23
C ILE A 267 -7.20 14.01 2.75
N ILE A 268 -7.62 15.18 3.20
CA ILE A 268 -7.79 15.57 4.61
C ILE A 268 -9.16 16.26 4.75
N PRO A 269 -9.62 16.61 5.97
CA PRO A 269 -10.81 17.42 6.12
C PRO A 269 -10.73 18.73 5.31
N PRO A 270 -11.82 19.16 4.65
CA PRO A 270 -13.17 18.58 4.69
C PRO A 270 -13.45 17.49 3.64
N HIS A 271 -12.50 17.17 2.75
CA HIS A 271 -12.73 16.26 1.62
C HIS A 271 -13.06 14.83 2.07
N ASP A 272 -12.37 14.31 3.08
CA ASP A 272 -12.62 12.96 3.59
C ASP A 272 -14.06 12.77 4.11
N ALA A 273 -14.55 13.69 4.94
CA ALA A 273 -15.92 13.69 5.44
C ALA A 273 -16.95 13.92 4.31
N GLY A 274 -16.63 14.80 3.36
CA GLY A 274 -17.48 15.06 2.20
C GLY A 274 -17.66 13.83 1.29
N ILE A 275 -16.56 13.09 1.05
CA ILE A 275 -16.58 11.83 0.31
C ILE A 275 -17.34 10.78 1.11
N ALA A 276 -17.05 10.58 2.40
CA ALA A 276 -17.74 9.61 3.24
C ALA A 276 -19.26 9.82 3.26
N ALA A 277 -19.71 11.07 3.37
CA ALA A 277 -21.12 11.41 3.31
C ALA A 277 -21.73 11.14 1.93
N SER A 278 -20.95 11.33 0.85
CA SER A 278 -21.39 11.03 -0.52
C SER A 278 -21.50 9.53 -0.76
N ILE A 279 -20.58 8.71 -0.21
CA ILE A 279 -20.67 7.25 -0.23
C ILE A 279 -21.96 6.79 0.46
N ALA A 280 -22.24 7.30 1.66
CA ALA A 280 -23.44 6.92 2.43
C ALA A 280 -24.76 7.22 1.69
N ARG A 281 -24.77 8.18 0.76
CA ARG A 281 -25.94 8.52 -0.06
C ARG A 281 -26.03 7.74 -1.38
N ASN A 282 -25.01 6.96 -1.75
CA ASN A 282 -24.90 6.29 -3.06
C ASN A 282 -24.51 4.80 -2.89
N LEU A 283 -25.22 4.10 -2.00
CA LEU A 283 -24.95 2.70 -1.69
C LEU A 283 -25.56 1.71 -2.69
N GLU A 284 -26.67 2.04 -3.33
CA GLU A 284 -27.20 1.18 -4.38
C GLU A 284 -26.32 1.30 -5.64
N PRO A 285 -25.87 0.19 -6.26
CA PRO A 285 -25.18 0.24 -7.54
C PRO A 285 -26.04 0.95 -8.59
N TRP A 286 -25.50 1.95 -9.29
CA TRP A 286 -26.25 2.70 -10.30
C TRP A 286 -26.60 1.88 -11.54
N GLN A 287 -25.78 0.87 -11.82
CA GLN A 287 -25.95 -0.07 -12.93
C GLN A 287 -25.11 -1.32 -12.67
N LEU A 288 -25.29 -2.33 -13.52
CA LEU A 288 -24.29 -3.40 -13.65
C LEU A 288 -23.08 -2.85 -14.41
N TYR A 289 -21.89 -3.08 -13.87
CA TYR A 289 -20.65 -2.62 -14.45
C TYR A 289 -20.00 -3.75 -15.24
N ASP A 290 -19.55 -3.44 -16.45
CA ASP A 290 -18.68 -4.27 -17.28
C ASP A 290 -17.31 -3.58 -17.35
N PRO A 291 -16.35 -3.98 -16.49
CA PRO A 291 -15.05 -3.34 -16.46
C PRO A 291 -14.26 -3.52 -17.77
N GLU A 292 -14.36 -4.67 -18.43
CA GLU A 292 -13.61 -4.97 -19.65
C GLU A 292 -14.00 -4.02 -20.78
N SER A 293 -15.32 -3.89 -21.03
CA SER A 293 -15.84 -2.96 -22.04
C SER A 293 -15.55 -1.50 -21.67
N ALA A 294 -15.70 -1.13 -20.39
CA ALA A 294 -15.48 0.24 -19.95
C ALA A 294 -14.03 0.71 -20.13
N ILE A 295 -13.04 -0.11 -19.73
CA ILE A 295 -11.62 0.26 -19.82
C ILE A 295 -11.06 0.19 -21.25
N ALA A 296 -11.74 -0.52 -22.16
CA ALA A 296 -11.44 -0.48 -23.59
C ALA A 296 -12.06 0.75 -24.30
N GLY A 297 -12.92 1.49 -23.60
CA GLY A 297 -13.61 2.66 -24.12
C GLY A 297 -12.72 3.91 -24.23
N PRO A 298 -13.19 4.95 -24.96
CA PRO A 298 -12.38 6.13 -25.29
C PRO A 298 -12.10 7.07 -24.11
N LEU A 299 -12.76 6.85 -22.97
CA LEU A 299 -12.52 7.63 -21.74
C LEU A 299 -11.41 7.04 -20.87
N CYS A 300 -10.91 5.86 -21.20
CA CYS A 300 -9.80 5.22 -20.50
C CYS A 300 -8.51 5.36 -21.32
N SER A 301 -7.40 5.60 -20.63
CA SER A 301 -6.06 5.61 -21.24
C SER A 301 -5.03 5.10 -20.23
N ASP A 302 -3.96 4.49 -20.74
CA ASP A 302 -2.82 4.06 -19.94
C ASP A 302 -1.66 5.07 -20.05
N PRO A 303 -1.36 5.84 -18.99
CA PRO A 303 -0.25 6.79 -18.98
C PRO A 303 1.06 6.22 -18.37
N THR A 304 1.12 4.92 -18.07
CA THR A 304 2.09 4.36 -17.11
C THR A 304 3.53 4.63 -17.49
N GLU A 305 3.93 4.28 -18.71
CA GLU A 305 5.30 4.46 -19.18
C GLU A 305 5.72 5.94 -19.10
N HIS A 306 4.87 6.84 -19.59
CA HIS A 306 5.13 8.28 -19.56
C HIS A 306 5.28 8.82 -18.13
N ILE A 307 4.34 8.49 -17.23
CA ILE A 307 4.39 8.93 -15.82
C ILE A 307 5.67 8.41 -15.14
N VAL A 308 6.02 7.15 -15.37
CA VAL A 308 7.22 6.54 -14.80
C VAL A 308 8.48 7.25 -15.30
N GLU A 309 8.57 7.51 -16.60
CA GLU A 309 9.70 8.26 -17.17
C GLU A 309 9.82 9.67 -16.59
N GLU A 310 8.72 10.43 -16.56
CA GLU A 310 8.68 11.77 -15.97
C GLU A 310 9.10 11.75 -14.50
N TYR A 311 8.63 10.77 -13.73
CA TYR A 311 8.94 10.63 -12.31
C TYR A 311 10.44 10.46 -12.08
N PHE A 312 11.03 9.46 -12.74
CA PHE A 312 12.44 9.15 -12.58
C PHE A 312 13.36 10.21 -13.17
N ARG A 313 12.95 10.88 -14.25
CA ARG A 313 13.68 12.01 -14.81
C ARG A 313 13.69 13.20 -13.87
N GLY A 314 12.54 13.54 -13.27
CA GLY A 314 12.43 14.60 -12.28
C GLY A 314 13.29 14.33 -11.06
N ILE A 315 13.26 13.09 -10.57
CA ILE A 315 14.09 12.62 -9.47
C ILE A 315 15.59 12.71 -9.78
N ALA A 316 16.03 12.19 -10.93
CA ALA A 316 17.43 12.25 -11.30
C ALA A 316 17.92 13.71 -11.39
N LYS A 317 17.14 14.57 -12.05
CA LYS A 317 17.48 15.99 -12.21
C LYS A 317 17.48 16.76 -10.89
N GLY A 318 16.54 16.49 -9.99
CA GLY A 318 16.37 17.24 -8.74
C GLY A 318 17.24 16.76 -7.59
N LEU A 319 17.52 15.46 -7.54
CA LEU A 319 18.06 14.80 -6.35
C LEU A 319 19.43 14.12 -6.58
N CYS A 320 19.78 13.72 -7.81
CA CYS A 320 21.10 13.13 -8.09
C CYS A 320 22.15 14.23 -8.25
N ARG A 321 22.87 14.54 -7.16
CA ARG A 321 23.87 15.63 -7.12
C ARG A 321 25.27 15.24 -7.58
N ARG A 322 25.63 13.95 -7.47
CA ARG A 322 27.01 13.46 -7.68
C ARG A 322 27.04 12.08 -8.37
N PRO A 323 26.54 11.96 -9.61
CA PRO A 323 26.44 10.67 -10.31
C PRO A 323 27.79 9.95 -10.46
N GLU A 324 28.87 10.69 -10.74
CA GLU A 324 30.21 10.10 -10.89
C GLU A 324 30.78 9.56 -9.58
N ALA A 325 30.48 10.21 -8.46
CA ALA A 325 30.88 9.73 -7.14
C ALA A 325 30.05 8.50 -6.73
N ASN A 326 28.74 8.51 -7.03
CA ASN A 326 27.86 7.37 -6.81
C ASN A 326 28.36 6.14 -7.59
N ALA A 327 28.73 6.32 -8.86
CA ALA A 327 29.19 5.23 -9.72
C ALA A 327 30.50 4.59 -9.24
N ARG A 328 31.34 5.35 -8.52
CA ARG A 328 32.58 4.86 -7.92
C ARG A 328 32.41 4.44 -6.46
N SER A 329 31.21 4.55 -5.90
CA SER A 329 30.98 4.19 -4.51
C SER A 329 31.20 2.68 -4.31
N GLY A 330 31.90 2.31 -3.24
CA GLY A 330 31.98 0.92 -2.77
C GLY A 330 30.80 0.55 -1.87
N LEU A 331 29.68 1.25 -1.99
CA LEU A 331 28.51 1.06 -1.12
C LEU A 331 27.81 -0.25 -1.51
N GLU A 332 27.75 -1.18 -0.57
CA GLU A 332 26.96 -2.41 -0.72
C GLU A 332 25.65 -2.28 0.04
N VAL A 333 24.54 -2.43 -0.68
CA VAL A 333 23.19 -2.34 -0.10
C VAL A 333 22.50 -3.67 -0.25
N VAL A 334 21.89 -4.18 0.82
CA VAL A 334 20.93 -5.28 0.74
C VAL A 334 19.52 -4.69 0.71
N TYR A 335 18.73 -5.11 -0.26
CA TYR A 335 17.36 -4.66 -0.43
C TYR A 335 16.38 -5.83 -0.44
N SER A 336 15.28 -5.67 0.28
CA SER A 336 14.13 -6.57 0.20
C SER A 336 12.87 -5.78 -0.10
N ALA A 337 12.14 -6.21 -1.12
CA ALA A 337 10.79 -5.72 -1.39
C ALA A 337 9.74 -6.38 -0.48
N MET A 338 10.10 -7.42 0.29
CA MET A 338 9.20 -8.22 1.12
C MET A 338 7.96 -8.71 0.35
N HIS A 339 8.16 -9.19 -0.88
CA HIS A 339 7.10 -9.57 -1.84
C HIS A 339 6.19 -8.42 -2.27
N GLY A 340 6.58 -7.18 -1.99
CA GLY A 340 5.90 -5.97 -2.42
C GLY A 340 6.26 -5.58 -3.84
N VAL A 341 5.67 -4.45 -4.29
CA VAL A 341 5.89 -3.92 -5.64
C VAL A 341 7.23 -3.21 -5.84
N GLY A 342 8.10 -3.18 -4.82
CA GLY A 342 9.18 -2.20 -4.69
C GLY A 342 10.46 -2.47 -5.49
N ASP A 343 10.78 -3.73 -5.82
CA ASP A 343 12.10 -4.10 -6.34
C ASP A 343 12.40 -3.45 -7.69
N SER A 344 11.50 -3.59 -8.68
CA SER A 344 11.68 -2.97 -10.00
C SER A 344 11.87 -1.44 -9.92
N TRP A 345 11.15 -0.77 -9.01
CA TRP A 345 11.28 0.67 -8.79
C TRP A 345 12.58 1.04 -8.09
N ALA A 346 13.04 0.23 -7.15
CA ALA A 346 14.33 0.40 -6.49
C ALA A 346 15.48 0.24 -7.49
N GLN A 347 15.44 -0.77 -8.37
CA GLN A 347 16.45 -0.95 -9.43
C GLN A 347 16.53 0.28 -10.33
N ARG A 348 15.37 0.81 -10.75
CA ARG A 348 15.29 2.02 -11.57
C ARG A 348 15.83 3.24 -10.82
N ALA A 349 15.50 3.41 -9.54
CA ALA A 349 16.04 4.48 -8.71
C ALA A 349 17.57 4.43 -8.58
N PHE A 350 18.14 3.26 -8.31
CA PHE A 350 19.58 3.06 -8.24
C PHE A 350 20.27 3.42 -9.56
N SER A 351 19.70 2.97 -10.68
CA SER A 351 20.18 3.28 -12.02
C SER A 351 20.14 4.79 -12.30
N CYS A 352 19.04 5.46 -11.96
CA CYS A 352 18.90 6.93 -12.09
C CYS A 352 19.91 7.72 -11.26
N PHE A 353 20.40 7.14 -10.17
CA PHE A 353 21.42 7.74 -9.31
C PHE A 353 22.84 7.38 -9.71
N SER A 354 23.00 6.58 -10.78
CA SER A 354 24.29 6.00 -11.15
C SER A 354 24.93 5.21 -10.00
N LEU A 355 24.12 4.59 -9.14
CA LEU A 355 24.60 3.75 -8.05
C LEU A 355 24.91 2.34 -8.58
N PRO A 356 25.90 1.64 -8.00
CA PRO A 356 26.09 0.22 -8.22
C PRO A 356 24.82 -0.55 -7.85
N PRO A 357 24.48 -1.64 -8.55
CA PRO A 357 23.35 -2.48 -8.19
C PRO A 357 23.40 -2.94 -6.73
N TYR A 358 22.27 -2.92 -6.05
CA TYR A 358 22.15 -3.51 -4.72
C TYR A 358 22.10 -5.05 -4.79
N VAL A 359 22.34 -5.68 -3.66
CA VAL A 359 22.16 -7.13 -3.45
C VAL A 359 20.70 -7.39 -3.10
N SER A 360 19.94 -7.91 -4.06
CA SER A 360 18.51 -8.23 -3.87
C SER A 360 18.33 -9.50 -3.04
N VAL A 361 17.44 -9.44 -2.05
CA VAL A 361 16.92 -10.62 -1.36
C VAL A 361 15.98 -11.36 -2.32
N ARG A 362 16.56 -12.24 -3.14
CA ARG A 362 15.88 -12.87 -4.28
C ARG A 362 14.54 -13.52 -3.92
N CYS A 363 14.46 -14.20 -2.76
CA CYS A 363 13.23 -14.85 -2.31
C CYS A 363 12.10 -13.88 -1.90
N GLN A 364 12.34 -12.57 -1.92
CA GLN A 364 11.38 -11.52 -1.55
C GLN A 364 11.30 -10.40 -2.62
N SER A 365 11.92 -10.60 -3.79
CA SER A 365 12.09 -9.57 -4.83
C SER A 365 10.83 -9.35 -5.67
N GLU A 366 10.23 -10.43 -6.16
CA GLU A 366 9.03 -10.38 -7.00
C GLU A 366 7.76 -10.15 -6.16
N PRO A 367 6.76 -9.41 -6.69
CA PRO A 367 5.47 -9.27 -6.04
C PRO A 367 4.76 -10.62 -5.90
N ASP A 368 4.44 -11.03 -4.68
CA ASP A 368 3.72 -12.27 -4.38
C ASP A 368 2.53 -11.97 -3.44
N PRO A 369 1.26 -12.22 -3.86
CA PRO A 369 0.08 -11.95 -3.03
C PRO A 369 0.00 -12.83 -1.78
N GLU A 370 0.73 -13.95 -1.74
CA GLU A 370 0.74 -14.86 -0.60
C GLU A 370 1.73 -14.47 0.49
N PHE A 371 2.65 -13.54 0.21
CA PHE A 371 3.72 -13.08 1.11
C PHE A 371 4.40 -14.23 1.86
N PRO A 372 4.96 -15.25 1.17
CA PRO A 372 5.27 -16.55 1.75
C PRO A 372 6.33 -16.53 2.86
N THR A 373 7.15 -15.48 2.95
CA THR A 373 8.21 -15.37 3.95
C THR A 373 7.94 -14.33 5.03
N VAL A 374 6.84 -13.55 4.93
CA VAL A 374 6.50 -12.50 5.91
C VAL A 374 4.99 -12.49 6.20
N ALA A 375 4.61 -12.68 7.46
CA ALA A 375 3.19 -12.58 7.85
C ALA A 375 2.66 -11.14 7.75
N PHE A 376 3.54 -10.17 7.99
CA PHE A 376 3.25 -8.75 7.95
C PHE A 376 4.40 -8.04 7.23
N PRO A 377 4.21 -7.55 5.99
CA PRO A 377 5.25 -6.94 5.17
C PRO A 377 5.55 -5.50 5.62
N ASN A 378 5.99 -5.33 6.87
CA ASN A 378 6.39 -4.07 7.49
C ASN A 378 7.78 -4.23 8.10
N PRO A 379 8.77 -3.40 7.70
CA PRO A 379 10.13 -3.55 8.20
C PRO A 379 10.27 -3.29 9.70
N GLU A 380 9.27 -2.69 10.34
CA GLU A 380 9.24 -2.44 11.79
C GLU A 380 8.80 -3.66 12.59
N GLU A 381 8.25 -4.68 11.94
CA GLU A 381 7.82 -5.91 12.58
C GLU A 381 9.01 -6.82 12.87
N GLN A 382 8.99 -7.43 14.05
CA GLN A 382 10.02 -8.35 14.45
C GLN A 382 10.08 -9.54 13.46
N GLY A 383 11.26 -9.75 12.88
CA GLY A 383 11.50 -10.85 11.94
C GLY A 383 11.20 -10.52 10.48
N ALA A 384 10.58 -9.38 10.15
CA ALA A 384 10.32 -9.00 8.76
C ALA A 384 11.60 -8.82 7.93
N LEU A 385 12.68 -8.36 8.56
CA LEU A 385 13.99 -8.16 7.93
C LEU A 385 14.92 -9.39 8.02
N LYS A 386 14.45 -10.54 8.51
CA LYS A 386 15.29 -11.72 8.76
C LYS A 386 16.09 -12.14 7.54
N GLU A 387 15.44 -12.28 6.38
CA GLU A 387 16.09 -12.72 5.14
C GLU A 387 17.13 -11.70 4.65
N ALA A 388 16.85 -10.40 4.78
CA ALA A 388 17.80 -9.34 4.46
C ALA A 388 19.03 -9.35 5.38
N MET A 389 18.82 -9.58 6.68
CA MET A 389 19.91 -9.67 7.65
C MET A 389 20.80 -10.89 7.40
N LEU A 390 20.21 -12.06 7.13
CA LEU A 390 20.96 -13.26 6.80
C LEU A 390 21.80 -13.09 5.53
N LEU A 391 21.24 -12.47 4.49
CA LEU A 391 21.97 -12.19 3.26
C LEU A 391 23.10 -11.18 3.47
N ALA A 392 22.90 -10.17 4.32
CA ALA A 392 23.95 -9.24 4.69
C ALA A 392 25.10 -9.95 5.43
N GLU A 393 24.78 -10.82 6.39
CA GLU A 393 25.77 -11.63 7.11
C GLU A 393 26.54 -12.57 6.18
N GLU A 394 25.86 -13.27 5.26
CA GLU A 394 26.48 -14.15 4.26
C GLU A 394 27.48 -13.41 3.37
N ARG A 395 27.16 -12.16 3.01
CA ARG A 395 27.98 -11.31 2.16
C ARG A 395 29.08 -10.55 2.90
N GLY A 396 29.14 -10.65 4.23
CA GLY A 396 30.06 -9.85 5.04
C GLY A 396 29.73 -8.35 5.02
N ILE A 397 28.48 -8.00 4.71
CA ILE A 397 27.95 -6.63 4.69
C ILE A 397 27.69 -6.23 6.15
N ASP A 398 28.72 -5.71 6.81
CA ASP A 398 28.75 -5.38 8.24
C ASP A 398 27.65 -4.36 8.62
N GLY A 399 26.84 -4.66 9.65
CA GLY A 399 25.68 -3.85 10.06
C GLY A 399 25.98 -2.43 10.58
N ALA A 400 27.25 -1.99 10.54
CA ALA A 400 27.69 -0.67 11.00
C ALA A 400 27.62 0.42 9.91
N PHE A 401 27.57 0.04 8.62
CA PHE A 401 27.62 0.99 7.49
C PHE A 401 26.51 0.83 6.44
N ASN A 402 25.64 -0.17 6.58
CA ASN A 402 24.81 -0.59 5.47
C ASN A 402 23.35 -0.22 5.68
N SER A 403 22.83 0.52 4.71
CA SER A 403 21.48 1.06 4.76
C SER A 403 20.49 0.03 4.26
N PHE A 404 19.62 -0.45 5.15
CA PHE A 404 18.43 -1.19 4.73
C PHE A 404 17.45 -0.17 4.15
N VAL A 405 17.35 -0.13 2.82
CA VAL A 405 16.24 0.55 2.17
C VAL A 405 15.09 -0.45 2.17
N CYS A 406 14.14 -0.28 3.09
CA CYS A 406 12.94 -1.09 3.11
C CYS A 406 11.73 -0.17 2.93
N ALA A 407 10.87 -0.50 1.97
CA ALA A 407 9.92 0.46 1.43
C ALA A 407 8.77 0.80 2.40
N LYS A 408 8.94 1.80 3.27
CA LYS A 408 7.91 2.31 4.17
C LYS A 408 7.57 3.78 3.90
N LEU A 409 6.48 4.21 3.26
CA LEU A 409 5.74 5.44 3.64
C LEU A 409 4.58 5.78 2.68
N TRP A 410 3.40 6.02 3.26
CA TRP A 410 2.97 7.40 3.58
C TRP A 410 1.72 7.31 4.46
N GLN A 411 1.88 7.57 5.77
CA GLN A 411 0.82 8.03 6.67
C GLN A 411 1.42 8.38 8.04
N ALA A 412 1.92 9.62 8.18
CA ALA A 412 2.03 10.37 9.44
C ALA A 412 3.00 11.55 9.23
N ARG A 413 2.51 12.68 8.69
CA ARG A 413 3.09 14.00 8.95
C ARG A 413 2.04 15.08 8.72
N GLN A 414 1.17 15.29 9.69
CA GLN A 414 0.56 16.62 9.90
C GLN A 414 0.70 17.15 11.33
N GLU A 415 1.26 16.39 12.27
CA GLU A 415 1.55 16.90 13.61
C GLU A 415 2.98 16.50 14.02
N SER A 416 3.78 17.50 14.40
CA SER A 416 5.10 17.37 15.02
C SER A 416 6.29 17.06 14.08
N ALA A 417 6.93 18.13 13.62
CA ALA A 417 8.26 18.10 13.03
C ALA A 417 9.34 17.87 14.10
N HIS A 418 9.52 16.61 14.54
CA HIS A 418 10.68 16.20 15.32
C HIS A 418 11.14 14.81 14.86
N LEU A 419 12.10 14.76 13.92
CA LEU A 419 12.88 13.54 13.72
C LEU A 419 14.05 13.58 14.70
N LEU A 420 13.82 12.95 15.86
CA LEU A 420 14.86 12.50 16.77
C LEU A 420 15.61 11.36 16.07
N ALA A 421 16.80 11.66 15.54
CA ALA A 421 17.83 10.64 15.49
C ALA A 421 18.21 10.35 16.94
N VAL A 422 17.65 9.28 17.52
CA VAL A 422 18.15 8.76 18.80
C VAL A 422 19.48 8.10 18.50
N ASN A 423 20.53 8.91 18.50
CA ASN A 423 21.88 8.43 18.75
C ASN A 423 22.11 8.54 20.26
N SER A 424 22.69 7.51 20.88
CA SER A 424 22.99 7.45 22.31
C SER A 424 24.08 8.43 22.78
N THR A 425 24.37 9.46 21.99
CA THR A 425 25.21 10.60 22.38
C THR A 425 24.50 11.86 21.87
N GLY A 426 23.69 12.46 22.73
CA GLY A 426 22.99 13.71 22.43
C GLY A 426 23.99 14.85 22.33
N ASP A 427 24.21 15.37 21.12
CA ASP A 427 24.27 16.79 20.79
C ASP A 427 24.65 16.95 19.31
N LEU A 428 24.21 18.05 18.66
CA LEU A 428 24.59 18.52 17.31
C LEU A 428 23.67 18.24 16.10
N SER A 429 22.34 18.44 16.20
CA SER A 429 21.48 18.43 14.99
C SER A 429 20.55 19.65 14.79
N ARG A 430 20.63 20.70 15.64
CA ARG A 430 19.75 21.88 15.48
C ARG A 430 20.22 22.92 14.46
N GLU A 431 21.50 22.96 14.09
CA GLU A 431 22.05 24.13 13.39
C GLU A 431 22.08 24.00 11.85
N ARG A 432 22.06 22.78 11.29
CA ARG A 432 22.19 22.57 9.83
C ARG A 432 20.87 22.45 9.05
N LEU A 433 19.72 22.39 9.73
CA LEU A 433 18.41 22.36 9.06
C LEU A 433 17.86 23.76 8.72
N ARG A 434 18.49 24.84 9.21
CA ARG A 434 18.07 26.23 8.92
C ARG A 434 18.42 26.72 7.51
N THR A 435 19.26 26.03 6.76
CA THR A 435 19.65 26.42 5.40
C THR A 435 18.78 25.80 4.29
N TRP A 436 17.70 25.11 4.64
CA TRP A 436 16.79 24.43 3.70
C TRP A 436 15.39 25.08 3.64
N SER A 437 15.27 26.37 3.93
CA SER A 437 14.03 27.15 3.79
C SER A 437 14.18 28.42 2.95
N LEU A 438 14.96 28.36 1.87
CA LEU A 438 14.93 29.33 0.77
C LEU A 438 14.96 28.61 -0.57
#